data_AF-A0A969PFR8-F1
#
_entry.id   AF-A0A969PFR8-F1
#
_cell.length_a   1.000
_cell.length_b   1.000
_cell.length_c   1.000
_cell.angle_alpha   90.00
_cell.angle_beta   90.00
_cell.angle_gamma   90.00
#
_symmetry.space_group_name_H-M   'P 1'
#
loop_
_entity.id
_entity.type
_entity.pdbx_description
1 polymer ?
#
loop_
_entity_poly.entity_id
_entity_poly.type
_entity_poly.pdbx_seq_one_letter_code
_entity_poly.pdbx_strand_id
1 'polypeptide(L)' 'MPLAASDEAQLLGATAQGRCIFTFNIRDFIALAQRYLQHAGIVLAAQSSWTLSKWISSCF' A
#
# COMPACT_ATOMS: atom_id res chain seq x y z
N MET A 1 -0.31 -18.81 9.47
CA MET A 1 0.40 -17.74 8.74
C MET A 1 -0.58 -17.21 7.71
N PRO A 2 -1.00 -15.93 7.72
CA PRO A 2 -1.82 -15.45 6.63
C PRO A 2 -0.97 -15.51 5.36
N LEU A 3 -1.51 -16.10 4.29
CA LEU A 3 -0.92 -16.01 2.95
C LEU A 3 -0.62 -14.54 2.69
N ALA A 4 0.58 -14.20 2.21
CA ALA A 4 0.84 -12.85 1.74
C ALA A 4 -0.23 -12.52 0.69
N ALA A 5 -1.20 -11.68 1.06
CA ALA A 5 -2.26 -11.29 0.14
C ALA A 5 -1.61 -10.43 -0.94
N SER A 6 -1.90 -10.73 -2.21
CA SER A 6 -1.50 -9.86 -3.31
C SER A 6 -2.12 -8.47 -3.13
N ASP A 7 -1.49 -7.45 -3.69
CA ASP A 7 -1.99 -6.07 -3.62
C ASP A 7 -3.45 -5.95 -4.10
N GLU A 8 -3.83 -6.73 -5.12
CA GLU A 8 -5.22 -6.83 -5.60
C GLU A 8 -6.16 -7.45 -4.56
N ALA A 9 -5.75 -8.55 -3.91
CA ALA A 9 -6.54 -9.17 -2.84
C ALA A 9 -6.67 -8.25 -1.62
N GLN A 10 -5.63 -7.48 -1.30
CA GLN A 10 -5.68 -6.46 -0.26
C GLN A 10 -6.68 -5.36 -0.60
N LEU A 11 -6.61 -4.80 -1.82
CA LEU A 11 -7.53 -3.76 -2.28
C LEU A 11 -8.98 -4.25 -2.26
N LEU A 12 -9.27 -5.42 -2.84
CA LEU A 12 -10.62 -5.98 -2.88
C LEU A 12 -11.14 -6.30 -1.48
N GLY A 13 -10.29 -6.85 -0.62
CA GLY A 13 -10.63 -7.15 0.78
C GLY A 13 -10.96 -5.89 1.59
N ALA A 14 -10.19 -4.81 1.41
CA ALA A 14 -10.44 -3.53 2.05
C ALA A 14 -11.73 -2.87 1.52
N THR A 15 -11.93 -2.89 0.20
CA THR A 15 -13.15 -2.39 -0.45
C THR A 15 -14.39 -3.13 0.05
N ALA A 16 -14.35 -4.46 0.16
CA ALA A 16 -15.47 -5.26 0.67
C ALA A 16 -15.84 -4.90 2.11
N GLN A 17 -14.89 -4.38 2.88
CA GLN A 17 -15.11 -3.91 4.25
C GLN A 17 -15.43 -2.40 4.33
N GLY A 18 -15.47 -1.69 3.21
CA GLY A 18 -15.62 -0.24 3.18
C GLY A 18 -14.43 0.51 3.79
N ARG A 19 -13.23 -0.09 3.77
CA ARG A 19 -12.01 0.45 4.39
C ARG A 19 -11.03 0.93 3.33
N CYS A 20 -10.24 1.94 3.69
CA CYS A 20 -9.17 2.47 2.86
C CYS A 20 -7.89 1.61 2.98
N ILE A 21 -7.06 1.60 1.94
CA ILE A 21 -5.70 1.05 1.99
C ILE A 21 -4.72 2.16 2.41
N PHE A 22 -3.80 1.86 3.32
CA PHE A 22 -2.64 2.69 3.62
C PHE A 22 -1.36 1.96 3.19
N THR A 23 -0.58 2.53 2.26
CA THR A 23 0.53 1.81 1.64
C THR A 23 1.73 2.70 1.28
N PHE A 24 2.92 2.10 1.27
CA PHE A 24 4.13 2.67 0.68
C PHE A 24 4.33 2.24 -0.79
N ASN A 25 3.58 1.22 -1.26
CA ASN A 25 3.67 0.74 -2.63
C ASN A 25 2.82 1.59 -3.57
N ILE A 26 3.37 2.74 -3.96
CA ILE A 26 2.66 3.72 -4.80
C ILE A 26 2.38 3.15 -6.19
N ARG A 27 3.36 2.46 -6.79
CA ARG A 27 3.32 2.05 -8.21
C ARG A 27 2.16 1.10 -8.48
N ASP A 28 2.06 0.04 -7.69
CA ASP A 28 1.12 -1.05 -7.99
C ASP A 28 -0.31 -0.65 -7.60
N PHE A 29 -0.48 0.05 -6.48
CA PHE A 29 -1.79 0.51 -6.04
C PHE A 29 -2.37 1.63 -6.91
N ILE A 30 -1.57 2.47 -7.57
CA ILE A 30 -2.10 3.43 -8.57
C ILE A 30 -2.69 2.68 -9.78
N ALA A 31 -2.00 1.65 -10.28
CA ALA A 31 -2.51 0.87 -11.40
C ALA A 31 -3.82 0.12 -11.02
N LEU A 32 -3.88 -0.40 -9.79
CA LEU A 32 -5.09 -1.05 -9.28
C LEU A 32 -6.23 -0.04 -9.05
N ALA A 33 -5.94 1.18 -8.59
CA ALA A 33 -6.93 2.24 -8.42
C ALA A 33 -7.63 2.60 -9.74
N GLN A 34 -6.85 2.67 -10.83
CA GLN A 34 -7.38 2.93 -12.16
C GLN A 34 -8.25 1.78 -12.68
N ARG A 35 -7.91 0.54 -12.30
CA ARG A 35 -8.67 -0.67 -12.68
C ARG A 35 -9.95 -0.84 -11.88
N TYR A 36 -9.93 -0.51 -10.59
CA TYR A 36 -11.04 -0.69 -9.65
C TYR A 36 -11.55 0.66 -9.14
N LEU A 37 -12.33 1.36 -9.97
CA LEU A 37 -12.87 2.68 -9.63
C LEU A 37 -13.77 2.70 -8.38
N GLN A 38 -14.32 1.54 -8.00
CA GLN A 38 -15.08 1.36 -6.76
C GLN A 38 -14.15 0.86 -5.65
N HIS A 39 -13.44 1.78 -5.00
CA HIS A 39 -12.69 1.51 -3.77
C HIS A 39 -12.89 2.65 -2.76
N ALA A 40 -12.82 2.37 -1.47
CA ALA A 40 -13.02 3.38 -0.43
C ALA A 40 -11.87 4.42 -0.34
N GLY A 41 -10.74 4.15 -0.99
CA GLY A 41 -9.62 5.07 -1.13
C GLY A 41 -8.28 4.40 -0.86
N ILE A 42 -7.22 4.97 -1.43
CA ILE A 42 -5.83 4.58 -1.18
C ILE A 42 -5.09 5.80 -0.63
N VAL A 43 -4.56 5.68 0.57
CA VAL A 43 -3.78 6.69 1.26
C VAL A 43 -2.31 6.31 1.15
N LEU A 44 -1.54 7.17 0.48
CA LEU A 44 -0.11 6.96 0.32
C LEU A 44 0.59 7.42 1.60
N ALA A 45 1.39 6.53 2.17
CA ALA A 45 2.26 6.89 3.27
C ALA A 45 3.27 7.93 2.79
N ALA A 46 3.49 8.97 3.60
CA ALA A 46 4.51 9.96 3.31
C ALA A 46 5.87 9.26 3.24
N GLN A 47 6.41 9.12 2.03
CA GLN A 47 7.72 8.54 1.84
C GLN A 47 8.74 9.56 2.35
N SER A 48 9.26 9.30 3.54
CA SER A 48 10.44 10.00 3.99
C SER A 48 11.57 9.65 3.02
N SER A 49 12.28 10.65 2.50
CA SER A 49 13.50 10.40 1.72
C SER A 49 14.59 10.00 2.71
N TRP A 50 14.77 8.71 2.89
CA TRP A 50 15.91 8.18 3.63
C TRP A 50 17.03 7.95 2.62
N THR A 51 18.19 8.54 2.87
CA THR A 51 19.41 8.06 2.21
C THR A 51 19.64 6.62 2.67
N LEU A 52 20.22 5.78 1.81
CA LEU A 52 20.53 4.38 2.15
C LEU A 52 21.28 4.28 3.50
N SER A 53 22.19 5.21 3.75
CA SER A 53 22.91 5.33 5.02
C SER A 53 22.00 5.56 6.22
N LYS A 54 21.01 6.48 6.13
CA LYS A 54 20.05 6.70 7.22
C LYS A 54 19.22 5.44 7.50
N TRP A 55 18.87 4.68 6.47
CA TRP A 55 18.06 3.47 6.60
C TRP A 55 18.83 2.33 7.27
N ILE A 56 20.11 2.16 6.91
CA ILE A 56 21.01 1.20 7.58
C ILE A 56 21.22 1.59 9.04
N SER A 57 21.41 2.88 9.33
CA SER A 57 21.63 3.37 10.70
C SER A 57 20.44 3.21 11.64
N SER A 58 19.19 3.10 11.15
CA SER A 58 18.03 2.83 12.02
C SER A 58 17.86 1.36 12.39
N CYS A 59 18.62 0.46 11.77
CA CYS A 59 18.56 -0.97 12.05
C CYS A 59 19.49 -1.42 13.19
N PHE A 60 20.34 -0.52 13.70
CA PHE A 60 21.33 -0.79 14.76
C PHE A 60 21.19 0.19 15.93
#